data_AF-A0A533S069-F1
#
_entry.id   AF-A0A533S069-F1
#
_cell.length_a   1.000
_cell.length_b   1.000
_cell.length_c   1.000
_cell.angle_alpha   90.00
_cell.angle_beta   90.00
_cell.angle_gamma   90.00
#
_symmetry.space_group_name_H-M   'P 1'
#
loop_
_entity.id
_entity.type
_entity.pdbx_description
1 polymer ?
#
loop_
_entity_poly.entity_id
_entity_poly.type
_entity_poly.pdbx_seq_one_letter_code
_entity_poly.pdbx_strand_id
1 'polypeptide(L)'
;AYQTQDADEQANRLQTAVQLYQGPFLPDINETWVLPERTRLQQLFNNALLKLSTYYLEQHKFEQALTCSQRLILEDHSEEAYRLSMQIFAAMGNRAGIARQYEQCRQVMEDEFGSEPSLQTQQLYQALIR
;
A
#
# COMPACT_ATOMS: atom_id res chain seq x y z
N ALA A 1 -22.50 12.76 8.83
CA ALA A 1 -22.13 14.11 8.35
C ALA A 1 -20.81 14.56 8.97
N TYR A 2 -20.69 14.74 10.29
CA TYR A 2 -19.45 15.21 10.94
C TYR A 2 -18.24 14.26 10.78
N GLN A 3 -18.45 12.94 10.86
CA GLN A 3 -17.37 11.95 10.70
C GLN A 3 -16.80 11.86 9.28
N THR A 4 -17.64 12.07 8.26
CA THR A 4 -17.22 12.04 6.84
C THR A 4 -16.35 13.24 6.50
N GLN A 5 -16.69 14.42 7.04
CA GLN A 5 -15.94 15.65 6.80
C GLN A 5 -14.53 15.62 7.41
N ASP A 6 -14.39 15.02 8.60
CA ASP A 6 -13.08 14.82 9.25
C ASP A 6 -12.20 13.83 8.48
N ALA A 7 -12.80 12.72 8.00
CA ALA A 7 -12.10 11.73 7.17
C ALA A 7 -11.62 12.33 5.83
N ASP A 8 -12.44 13.18 5.19
CA ASP A 8 -12.08 13.86 3.95
C ASP A 8 -10.95 14.87 4.15
N GLU A 9 -10.99 15.64 5.24
CA GLU A 9 -9.90 16.57 5.58
C GLU A 9 -8.59 15.82 5.88
N GLN A 10 -8.68 14.72 6.62
CA GLN A 10 -7.54 13.85 6.87
C GLN A 10 -6.96 13.29 5.56
N ALA A 11 -7.81 12.80 4.66
CA ALA A 11 -7.39 12.30 3.35
C ALA A 11 -6.67 13.38 2.54
N ASN A 12 -7.16 14.62 2.54
CA ASN A 12 -6.50 15.74 1.85
C ASN A 12 -5.11 16.05 2.42
N ARG A 13 -4.95 16.01 3.74
CA ARG A 13 -3.64 16.19 4.39
C ARG A 13 -2.67 15.06 4.04
N LEU A 14 -3.16 13.81 4.02
CA LEU A 14 -2.35 12.66 3.61
C LEU A 14 -1.96 12.73 2.13
N GLN A 15 -2.86 13.17 1.25
CA GLN A 15 -2.58 13.34 -0.18
C GLN A 15 -1.45 14.36 -0.38
N THR A 16 -1.53 15.50 0.33
CA THR A 16 -0.45 16.51 0.34
C THR A 16 0.86 15.90 0.81
N ALA A 17 0.87 15.12 1.90
CA ALA A 17 2.08 14.48 2.40
C ALA A 17 2.71 13.51 1.38
N VAL A 18 1.89 12.71 0.68
CA VAL A 18 2.33 11.77 -0.37
C VAL A 18 2.87 12.48 -1.61
N GLN A 19 2.42 13.71 -1.89
CA GLN A 19 2.94 14.54 -2.98
C GLN A 19 4.27 15.23 -2.63
N LEU A 20 4.46 15.59 -1.35
CA LEU A 20 5.70 16.22 -0.87
C LEU A 20 6.87 15.24 -0.82
N TYR A 21 6.60 13.94 -0.61
CA TYR A 21 7.63 12.92 -0.64
C TYR A 21 8.02 12.55 -2.08
N GLN A 22 9.22 12.97 -2.47
CA GLN A 22 9.78 12.77 -3.82
C GLN A 22 10.93 11.74 -3.84
N GLY A 23 11.15 11.04 -2.73
CA GLY A 23 12.23 10.07 -2.58
C GLY A 23 13.03 10.27 -1.28
N PRO A 24 14.20 9.62 -1.17
CA PRO A 24 15.00 9.64 0.04
C PRO A 24 15.43 11.07 0.44
N PHE A 25 15.41 11.36 1.74
CA PHE A 25 15.92 12.62 2.28
C PHE A 25 17.43 12.75 2.08
N LEU A 26 17.86 13.91 1.54
CA LEU A 26 19.26 14.23 1.21
C LEU A 26 19.96 13.09 0.45
N PRO A 27 19.48 12.69 -0.75
CA PRO A 27 19.92 11.47 -1.42
C PRO A 27 21.43 11.48 -1.75
N ASP A 28 22.01 12.66 -1.93
CA ASP A 28 23.43 12.85 -2.27
C ASP A 28 24.38 12.68 -1.06
N ILE A 29 23.83 12.58 0.16
CA ILE A 29 24.61 12.46 1.40
C ILE A 29 24.67 10.99 1.85
N ASN A 30 25.88 10.43 1.95
CA ASN A 30 26.10 9.03 2.35
C ASN A 30 26.56 8.87 3.81
N GLU A 31 26.17 9.81 4.66
CA GLU A 31 26.51 9.80 6.09
C GLU A 31 25.53 8.96 6.91
N THR A 32 26.01 8.29 7.96
CA THR A 32 25.14 7.39 8.75
C THR A 32 24.04 8.13 9.52
N TRP A 33 24.25 9.40 9.86
CA TRP A 33 23.28 10.21 10.59
C TRP A 33 22.00 10.51 9.78
N VAL A 34 22.03 10.40 8.44
CA VAL A 34 20.82 10.59 7.61
C VAL A 34 19.91 9.36 7.60
N LEU A 35 20.45 8.17 7.90
CA LEU A 35 19.70 6.91 7.79
C LEU A 35 18.43 6.88 8.64
N PRO A 36 18.44 7.27 9.94
CA PRO A 36 17.23 7.26 10.76
C PRO A 36 16.13 8.16 10.19
N GLU A 37 16.49 9.32 9.64
CA GLU A 37 15.53 10.27 9.09
C GLU A 37 14.96 9.79 7.76
N ARG A 38 15.78 9.15 6.91
CA ARG A 38 15.30 8.47 5.69
C ARG A 38 14.29 7.38 6.03
N THR A 39 14.61 6.49 6.98
CA THR A 39 13.69 5.44 7.42
C THR A 39 12.40 6.04 7.99
N ARG A 40 12.49 7.07 8.84
CA ARG A 40 11.32 7.73 9.42
C ARG A 40 10.40 8.32 8.35
N LEU A 41 10.96 9.03 7.38
CA LEU A 41 10.18 9.66 6.31
C LEU A 41 9.57 8.63 5.35
N GLN A 42 10.32 7.57 5.00
CA GLN A 42 9.79 6.46 4.20
C GLN A 42 8.62 5.76 4.92
N GLN A 43 8.75 5.49 6.22
CA GLN A 43 7.67 4.90 7.01
C GLN A 43 6.44 5.82 7.09
N LEU A 44 6.61 7.13 7.28
CA LEU A 44 5.49 8.07 7.27
C LEU A 44 4.78 8.10 5.91
N PHE A 45 5.55 8.06 4.84
CA PHE A 45 5.05 8.02 3.48
C PHE A 45 4.28 6.72 3.19
N ASN A 46 4.84 5.55 3.53
CA ASN A 46 4.20 4.25 3.37
C ASN A 46 2.88 4.19 4.15
N ASN A 47 2.87 4.66 5.40
CA ASN A 47 1.67 4.75 6.22
C ASN A 47 0.61 5.69 5.63
N ALA A 48 1.03 6.79 4.99
CA ALA A 48 0.12 7.70 4.33
C ALA A 48 -0.52 7.07 3.08
N LEU A 49 0.26 6.34 2.27
CA LEU A 49 -0.26 5.59 1.13
C LEU A 49 -1.27 4.52 1.55
N LEU A 50 -0.96 3.76 2.61
CA LEU A 50 -1.85 2.75 3.15
C LEU A 50 -3.20 3.36 3.57
N LYS A 51 -3.16 4.42 4.38
CA LYS A 51 -4.37 5.12 4.86
C LYS A 51 -5.19 5.72 3.72
N LEU A 52 -4.55 6.34 2.73
CA LEU A 52 -5.23 6.86 1.54
C LEU A 52 -5.88 5.77 0.72
N SER A 53 -5.17 4.66 0.52
CA SER A 53 -5.68 3.52 -0.24
C SER A 53 -6.93 2.93 0.42
N THR A 54 -6.90 2.74 1.75
CA THR A 54 -8.06 2.27 2.51
C THR A 54 -9.22 3.26 2.45
N TYR A 55 -8.95 4.56 2.64
CA TYR A 55 -9.97 5.60 2.51
C TYR A 55 -10.61 5.60 1.11
N TYR A 56 -9.82 5.52 0.04
CA TYR A 56 -10.37 5.47 -1.32
C TYR A 56 -11.16 4.19 -1.60
N LEU A 57 -10.75 3.05 -1.03
CA LEU A 57 -11.52 1.81 -1.12
C LEU A 57 -12.90 1.97 -0.46
N GLU A 58 -12.95 2.51 0.76
CA GLU A 58 -14.20 2.76 1.50
C GLU A 58 -15.13 3.73 0.76
N GLN A 59 -14.56 4.70 0.04
CA GLN A 59 -15.30 5.66 -0.78
C GLN A 59 -15.62 5.15 -2.20
N HIS A 60 -15.39 3.86 -2.49
CA HIS A 60 -15.56 3.24 -3.81
C HIS A 60 -14.77 3.90 -4.95
N LYS A 61 -13.69 4.63 -4.62
CA LYS A 61 -12.75 5.28 -5.52
C LYS A 61 -11.62 4.32 -5.89
N PHE A 62 -11.97 3.23 -6.57
CA PHE A 62 -11.08 2.07 -6.73
C PHE A 62 -9.79 2.37 -7.51
N GLU A 63 -9.82 3.24 -8.52
CA GLU A 63 -8.62 3.60 -9.29
C GLU A 63 -7.60 4.35 -8.41
N GLN A 64 -8.06 5.29 -7.59
CA GLN A 64 -7.18 5.98 -6.63
C GLN A 64 -6.65 5.03 -5.57
N ALA A 65 -7.49 4.10 -5.08
CA ALA A 65 -7.07 3.09 -4.12
C ALA A 65 -5.97 2.18 -4.71
N LEU A 66 -6.14 1.70 -5.95
CA LEU A 66 -5.11 0.92 -6.65
C LEU A 66 -3.84 1.74 -6.85
N THR A 67 -3.95 3.01 -7.23
CA THR A 67 -2.77 3.87 -7.41
C THR A 67 -1.94 3.96 -6.13
N CYS A 68 -2.59 4.17 -4.98
CA CYS A 68 -1.91 4.25 -3.69
C CYS A 68 -1.30 2.91 -3.26
N SER A 69 -2.05 1.81 -3.37
CA SER A 69 -1.56 0.48 -2.97
C SER A 69 -0.44 -0.05 -3.88
N GLN A 70 -0.51 0.18 -5.19
CA GLN A 70 0.57 -0.18 -6.12
C GLN A 70 1.83 0.65 -5.88
N ARG A 71 1.69 1.95 -5.58
CA ARG A 71 2.83 2.78 -5.17
C ARG A 71 3.46 2.25 -3.87
N LEU A 72 2.66 1.80 -2.91
CA LEU A 72 3.17 1.20 -1.67
C LEU A 72 3.91 -0.12 -1.93
N ILE A 73 3.41 -0.96 -2.84
CA ILE A 73 4.08 -2.21 -3.24
C ILE A 73 5.49 -1.93 -3.78
N LEU A 74 5.64 -0.91 -4.63
CA LEU A 74 6.93 -0.55 -5.22
C LEU A 74 7.96 -0.06 -4.18
N GLU A 75 7.48 0.53 -3.09
CA GLU A 75 8.34 1.22 -2.10
C GLU A 75 8.77 0.30 -0.96
N ASP A 76 7.94 -0.69 -0.60
CA ASP A 76 8.11 -1.48 0.63
C ASP A 76 7.95 -2.99 0.42
N HIS A 77 7.35 -3.41 -0.70
CA HIS A 77 7.01 -4.82 -0.97
C HIS A 77 6.23 -5.51 0.15
N SER A 78 5.57 -4.75 1.04
CA SER A 78 4.88 -5.31 2.19
C SER A 78 3.64 -6.09 1.78
N GLU A 79 3.47 -7.28 2.35
CA GLU A 79 2.30 -8.13 2.09
C GLU A 79 0.97 -7.41 2.36
N GLU A 80 0.94 -6.44 3.28
CA GLU A 80 -0.24 -5.62 3.54
C GLU A 80 -0.71 -4.85 2.31
N ALA A 81 0.22 -4.31 1.51
CA ALA A 81 -0.10 -3.58 0.28
C ALA A 81 -0.67 -4.51 -0.81
N TYR A 82 -0.14 -5.73 -0.90
CA TYR A 82 -0.68 -6.79 -1.76
C TYR A 82 -2.10 -7.18 -1.34
N ARG A 83 -2.34 -7.37 -0.03
CA ARG A 83 -3.66 -7.69 0.51
C ARG A 83 -4.68 -6.58 0.22
N LEU A 84 -4.28 -5.32 0.39
CA LEU A 84 -5.15 -4.19 0.09
C LEU A 84 -5.51 -4.12 -1.41
N SER A 85 -4.53 -4.32 -2.29
CA SER A 85 -4.77 -4.43 -3.75
C SER A 85 -5.75 -5.56 -4.09
N MET A 86 -5.61 -6.73 -3.45
CA MET A 86 -6.57 -7.84 -3.62
C MET A 86 -7.99 -7.47 -3.17
N GLN A 87 -8.13 -6.77 -2.04
CA GLN A 87 -9.43 -6.30 -1.56
C GLN A 87 -10.06 -5.28 -2.52
N ILE A 88 -9.26 -4.38 -3.10
CA ILE A 88 -9.74 -3.42 -4.09
C ILE A 88 -10.22 -4.14 -5.36
N PHE A 89 -9.43 -5.09 -5.89
CA PHE A 89 -9.87 -5.88 -7.04
C PHE A 89 -11.13 -6.70 -6.75
N ALA A 90 -11.28 -7.21 -5.53
CA ALA A 90 -12.51 -7.90 -5.11
C ALA A 90 -13.71 -6.96 -5.08
N ALA A 91 -13.56 -5.74 -4.56
CA ALA A 91 -14.62 -4.73 -4.56
C ALA A 91 -15.04 -4.31 -5.98
N MET A 92 -14.13 -4.42 -6.96
CA MET A 92 -14.41 -4.22 -8.38
C MET A 92 -15.01 -5.45 -9.08
N GLY A 93 -15.14 -6.59 -8.40
CA GLY A 93 -15.53 -7.87 -9.01
C GLY A 93 -14.48 -8.48 -9.94
N ASN A 94 -13.24 -7.99 -9.90
CA ASN A 94 -12.16 -8.38 -10.80
C ASN A 94 -11.36 -9.57 -10.26
N ARG A 95 -11.91 -10.78 -10.38
CA ARG A 95 -11.26 -12.03 -9.91
C ARG A 95 -9.88 -12.26 -10.53
N ALA A 96 -9.69 -11.89 -11.80
CA ALA A 96 -8.39 -12.00 -12.47
C ALA A 96 -7.34 -11.06 -11.83
N GLY A 97 -7.76 -9.86 -11.41
CA GLY A 97 -6.91 -8.93 -10.66
C GLY A 97 -6.46 -9.51 -9.31
N ILE A 98 -7.39 -10.13 -8.57
CA ILE A 98 -7.09 -10.79 -7.29
C ILE A 98 -6.02 -11.86 -7.47
N ALA A 99 -6.21 -12.77 -8.44
CA ALA A 99 -5.27 -13.85 -8.72
C ALA A 99 -3.88 -13.35 -9.14
N ARG A 100 -3.82 -12.36 -10.03
CA ARG A 100 -2.54 -11.76 -10.44
C ARG A 100 -1.81 -11.11 -9.26
N GLN A 101 -2.52 -10.39 -8.40
CA GLN A 101 -1.91 -9.73 -7.26
C GLN A 101 -1.36 -10.72 -6.23
N TYR A 102 -2.09 -11.81 -5.96
CA TYR A 102 -1.60 -12.87 -5.07
C TYR A 102 -0.35 -13.55 -5.63
N GLU A 103 -0.35 -13.85 -6.93
CA GLU A 103 0.79 -14.49 -7.58
C GLU A 103 2.03 -13.59 -7.57
N GLN A 104 1.88 -12.29 -7.79
CA GLN A 104 2.97 -11.32 -7.62
C GLN A 104 3.51 -11.31 -6.19
N CYS A 105 2.63 -11.31 -5.19
CA CYS A 105 3.04 -11.42 -3.79
C CYS A 105 3.87 -12.69 -3.55
N ARG A 106 3.38 -13.84 -4.05
CA ARG A 106 4.06 -15.13 -3.92
C ARG A 106 5.45 -15.12 -4.56
N GLN A 107 5.58 -14.54 -5.75
CA GLN A 107 6.87 -14.44 -6.44
C GLN A 107 7.85 -13.56 -5.65
N VAL A 108 7.43 -12.38 -5.19
CA VAL A 108 8.30 -11.49 -4.41
C VAL A 108 8.70 -12.11 -3.07
N MET A 109 7.78 -12.81 -2.37
CA MET A 109 8.11 -13.48 -1.11
C MET A 109 9.12 -14.62 -1.30
N GLU A 110 9.02 -15.35 -2.41
CA GLU A 110 9.98 -16.40 -2.76
C GLU A 110 11.34 -15.80 -3.16
N ASP A 111 11.35 -14.83 -4.08
CA ASP A 111 12.57 -14.28 -4.68
C ASP A 111 13.39 -13.44 -3.70
N GLU A 112 12.75 -12.61 -2.88
CA GLU A 112 13.43 -11.68 -1.96
C GLU A 112 13.65 -12.26 -0.56
N PHE A 113 12.74 -13.14 -0.11
CA PHE A 113 12.72 -13.62 1.27
C PHE A 113 12.83 -15.15 1.41
N GLY A 114 12.79 -15.91 0.31
CA GLY A 114 12.84 -17.37 0.34
C GLY A 114 11.68 -17.99 1.12
N SER A 115 10.51 -17.34 1.09
CA SER A 115 9.34 -17.72 1.89
C SER A 115 8.04 -17.66 1.10
N GLU A 116 7.05 -18.44 1.51
CA GLU A 116 5.68 -18.26 1.02
C GLU A 116 5.01 -17.01 1.64
N PRO A 117 3.97 -16.44 0.99
CA PRO A 117 3.14 -15.41 1.61
C PRO A 117 2.63 -15.85 2.99
N SER A 118 2.53 -14.91 3.92
CA SER A 118 1.99 -15.14 5.25
C SER A 118 0.61 -15.82 5.21
N LEU A 119 0.29 -16.58 6.26
CA LEU A 119 -1.02 -17.23 6.41
C LEU A 119 -2.18 -16.25 6.26
N GLN A 120 -2.03 -15.02 6.74
CA GLN A 120 -3.04 -13.96 6.59
C GLN A 120 -3.32 -13.66 5.10
N THR A 121 -2.28 -13.56 4.29
CA THR A 121 -2.39 -13.31 2.84
C THR A 121 -3.00 -14.50 2.11
N GLN A 122 -2.56 -15.72 2.43
CA GLN A 122 -3.11 -16.95 1.84
C GLN A 122 -4.61 -17.10 2.14
N GLN A 123 -5.00 -16.89 3.40
CA GLN A 123 -6.40 -16.98 3.84
C GLN A 123 -7.28 -15.93 3.18
N LEU A 124 -6.80 -14.69 3.07
CA LEU A 124 -7.52 -13.63 2.37
C LEU A 124 -7.76 -14.00 0.91
N TYR A 125 -6.72 -14.45 0.19
CA TYR A 125 -6.84 -14.86 -1.20
C TYR A 125 -7.90 -15.95 -1.40
N GLN A 126 -7.86 -16.99 -0.56
CA GLN A 126 -8.84 -18.07 -0.59
C GLN A 126 -10.26 -17.58 -0.30
N ALA A 127 -10.43 -16.60 0.58
CA ALA A 127 -11.74 -16.04 0.88
C ALA A 127 -12.30 -15.23 -0.31
N LEU A 128 -11.44 -14.52 -1.05
CA LEU A 128 -11.83 -13.67 -2.16
C LEU A 128 -12.10 -14.43 -3.48
N ILE A 129 -11.54 -15.64 -3.63
CA ILE A 129 -11.73 -16.51 -4.82
C ILE A 129 -12.77 -17.62 -4.61
N ARG A 130 -13.41 -17.71 -3.45
CA ARG A 130 -14.64 -18.54 -3.35
C ARG A 130 -15.78 -17.98 -4.20
#